data_AF-A0AA42T3R7-F1
#
_entry.id   AF-A0AA42T3R7-F1
#
_cell.length_a   1.000
_cell.length_b   1.000
_cell.length_c   1.000
_cell.angle_alpha   90.00
_cell.angle_beta   90.00
_cell.angle_gamma   90.00
#
_symmetry.space_group_name_H-M   'P 1'
#
loop_
_entity.id
_entity.type
_entity.pdbx_description
1 polymer ?
#
loop_
_entity_poly.entity_id
_entity_poly.type
_entity_poly.pdbx_seq_one_letter_code
_entity_poly.pdbx_strand_id
1 'polypeptide(L)'
;MKSSPERQRQDTATHWYVRLQNPQLPASERIDFRRWLDSDPANAEAFHDVELLWRKLDAPAHRLAGNGWYHRPSLSHLRGPALAACLLGLAIGGLLWWGAP
;
A
#
# COMPACT_ATOMS: atom_id res chain seq x y z
N MET A 1 23.17 -1.32 17.98
CA MET A 1 22.53 -2.63 18.28
C MET A 1 22.35 -3.34 16.94
N LYS A 2 23.12 -4.40 16.65
CA LYS A 2 22.92 -5.17 15.40
C LYS A 2 21.71 -6.08 15.59
N SER A 3 20.80 -6.12 14.61
CA SER A 3 19.68 -7.06 14.61
C SER A 3 20.20 -8.50 14.67
N SER A 4 19.49 -9.40 15.37
CA SER A 4 19.86 -10.83 15.33
C SER A 4 19.70 -11.35 13.89
N PRO A 5 20.55 -12.30 13.46
CA PRO A 5 20.51 -12.83 12.08
C PRO A 5 19.15 -13.43 11.73
N GLU A 6 18.47 -14.04 12.71
CA GLU A 6 17.11 -14.55 12.55
C GLU A 6 16.09 -13.45 12.21
N ARG A 7 16.15 -12.30 12.89
CA ARG A 7 15.27 -11.17 12.60
C ARG A 7 15.49 -10.65 11.19
N GLN A 8 16.75 -10.54 10.77
CA GLN A 8 17.10 -10.12 9.41
C GLN A 8 16.56 -11.10 8.35
N ARG A 9 16.58 -12.41 8.62
CA ARG A 9 15.98 -13.40 7.72
C ARG A 9 14.47 -13.24 7.63
N GLN A 10 13.79 -13.08 8.76
CA GLN A 10 12.33 -12.86 8.82
C GLN A 10 11.92 -11.56 8.09
N ASP A 11 12.69 -10.48 8.24
CA ASP A 11 12.45 -9.22 7.53
C ASP A 11 12.62 -9.41 6.01
N THR A 12 13.67 -10.13 5.61
CA THR A 12 13.94 -10.42 4.19
C THR A 12 12.87 -11.32 3.58
N ALA A 13 12.42 -12.33 4.31
CA ALA A 13 11.31 -13.21 3.93
C ALA A 13 10.02 -12.42 3.72
N THR A 14 9.69 -11.51 4.65
CA THR A 14 8.53 -10.62 4.55
C THR A 14 8.61 -9.71 3.33
N HIS A 15 9.78 -9.12 3.07
CA HIS A 15 10.00 -8.29 1.90
C HIS A 15 9.83 -9.07 0.59
N TRP A 16 10.36 -10.30 0.50
CA TRP A 16 10.15 -11.16 -0.66
C TRP A 16 8.68 -11.53 -0.85
N TYR A 17 7.97 -11.86 0.23
CA TYR A 17 6.55 -12.19 0.17
C TYR A 17 5.72 -11.06 -0.46
N VAL A 18 5.92 -9.81 -0.02
CA VAL A 18 5.23 -8.64 -0.56
C VAL A 18 5.59 -8.42 -2.03
N ARG A 19 6.86 -8.52 -2.38
CA ARG A 19 7.35 -8.33 -3.75
C ARG A 19 6.77 -9.36 -4.72
N LEU A 20 6.63 -10.61 -4.28
CA LEU A 20 6.04 -11.70 -5.06
C LEU A 20 4.54 -11.53 -5.31
N GLN A 21 3.84 -10.68 -4.53
CA GLN A 21 2.44 -10.34 -4.82
C GLN A 21 2.28 -9.50 -6.09
N ASN A 22 3.36 -8.89 -6.59
CA ASN A 22 3.31 -8.16 -7.85
C ASN A 22 3.30 -9.14 -9.05
N PRO A 23 2.22 -9.21 -9.84
CA PRO A 23 2.15 -10.12 -10.99
C PRO A 23 3.18 -9.78 -12.09
N GLN A 24 3.64 -8.52 -12.16
CA GLN A 24 4.62 -8.05 -13.14
C GLN A 24 6.07 -8.14 -12.64
N LEU A 25 6.33 -8.89 -11.56
CA LEU A 25 7.69 -9.05 -11.03
C LEU A 25 8.64 -9.64 -12.10
N PRO A 26 9.75 -8.95 -12.43
CA PRO A 26 10.69 -9.40 -13.46
C PRO A 26 11.28 -10.79 -13.18
N ALA A 27 11.63 -11.52 -14.24
CA ALA A 27 12.24 -12.83 -14.13
C ALA A 27 13.58 -12.80 -13.37
N SER A 28 14.37 -11.72 -13.51
CA SER A 28 15.62 -11.52 -12.76
C SER A 28 15.39 -11.52 -11.25
N GLU A 29 14.35 -10.84 -10.78
CA GLU A 29 14.04 -10.78 -9.35
C GLU A 29 13.54 -12.12 -8.80
N ARG A 30 12.85 -12.92 -9.63
CA ARG A 30 12.48 -14.31 -9.28
C ARG A 30 13.72 -15.20 -9.14
N ILE A 31 14.73 -14.99 -9.98
CA ILE A 31 16.03 -15.68 -9.85
C ILE A 31 16.74 -15.25 -8.57
N ASP A 32 16.74 -13.96 -8.24
CA ASP A 32 17.36 -13.47 -7.01
C ASP A 32 16.65 -13.99 -5.75
N PHE A 33 15.32 -14.09 -5.78
CA PHE A 33 14.56 -14.76 -4.73
C PHE A 33 15.00 -16.23 -4.58
N ARG A 34 15.10 -16.97 -5.69
CA ARG A 34 15.53 -18.37 -5.66
C ARG A 34 16.94 -18.52 -5.12
N ARG A 35 17.88 -17.67 -5.53
CA ARG A 35 19.25 -17.63 -5.00
C ARG A 35 19.26 -17.37 -3.49
N TRP A 36 18.37 -16.51 -3.00
CA TRP A 36 18.24 -16.25 -1.58
C TRP A 36 17.67 -17.46 -0.81
N LEU A 37 16.68 -18.18 -1.37
CA LEU A 37 16.20 -19.43 -0.78
C LEU A 37 17.29 -20.50 -0.73
N ASP A 38 18.08 -20.63 -1.80
CA ASP A 38 19.08 -21.69 -1.94
C ASP A 38 20.37 -21.40 -1.16
N SER A 39 20.54 -20.19 -0.59
CA SER A 39 21.77 -19.80 0.11
C SER A 39 21.89 -20.30 1.56
N ASP A 40 20.75 -20.54 2.23
CA ASP A 40 20.66 -21.07 3.59
C ASP A 40 19.28 -21.72 3.76
N PRO A 41 19.18 -23.01 4.15
CA PRO A 41 17.90 -23.68 4.40
C PRO A 41 16.96 -22.91 5.34
N ALA A 42 17.51 -22.18 6.30
CA ALA A 42 16.70 -21.38 7.23
C ALA A 42 16.05 -20.14 6.58
N ASN A 43 16.48 -19.72 5.39
CA ASN A 43 15.76 -18.72 4.60
C ASN A 43 14.45 -19.29 4.05
N ALA A 44 14.46 -20.57 3.61
CA ALA A 44 13.26 -21.25 3.16
C ALA A 44 12.26 -21.46 4.30
N GLU A 45 12.73 -21.83 5.49
CA GLU A 45 11.90 -21.91 6.69
C GLU A 45 11.29 -20.55 7.05
N ALA A 46 12.10 -19.49 7.09
CA ALA A 46 11.61 -18.14 7.38
C ALA A 46 10.57 -17.67 6.34
N PHE A 47 10.75 -17.99 5.06
CA PHE A 47 9.77 -17.69 4.02
C PHE A 47 8.46 -18.47 4.23
N HIS A 48 8.55 -19.75 4.56
CA HIS A 48 7.38 -20.58 4.86
C HIS A 48 6.58 -20.05 6.06
N ASP A 49 7.26 -19.61 7.13
CA ASP A 49 6.63 -19.02 8.31
C ASP A 49 5.83 -17.76 7.95
N VAL A 50 6.44 -16.90 7.11
CA VAL A 50 5.78 -15.71 6.58
C VAL A 50 4.54 -16.10 5.76
N GLU A 51 4.64 -17.05 4.82
CA GLU A 51 3.49 -17.51 4.03
C GLU A 51 2.34 -18.02 4.91
N LEU A 52 2.64 -18.81 5.95
CA LEU A 52 1.65 -19.32 6.89
C LEU A 52 0.99 -18.19 7.68
N LEU A 53 1.77 -17.20 8.13
CA LEU A 53 1.25 -16.03 8.84
C LEU A 53 0.28 -15.25 7.95
N TRP A 54 0.67 -14.92 6.72
CA TRP A 54 -0.19 -14.19 5.79
C TRP A 54 -1.45 -14.96 5.42
N ARG A 55 -1.37 -16.28 5.22
CA ARG A 55 -2.54 -17.12 4.97
C ARG A 55 -3.54 -17.08 6.14
N LYS A 56 -3.05 -17.04 7.38
CA LYS A 56 -3.91 -16.89 8.57
C LYS A 56 -4.57 -15.52 8.64
N LEU A 57 -3.92 -14.48 8.11
CA LEU A 57 -4.44 -13.10 8.10
C LEU A 57 -5.46 -12.84 6.99
N ASP A 58 -5.49 -13.67 5.95
CA ASP A 58 -6.36 -13.47 4.78
C ASP A 58 -7.86 -13.52 5.14
N ALA A 59 -8.31 -14.60 5.80
CA ALA A 59 -9.70 -14.75 6.23
C ALA A 59 -10.21 -13.62 7.15
N PRO A 60 -9.50 -13.20 8.23
CA PRO A 60 -9.95 -12.06 9.03
C PRO A 60 -9.88 -10.74 8.26
N ALA A 61 -8.88 -10.52 7.39
CA ALA A 61 -8.82 -9.33 6.55
C ALA A 61 -10.02 -9.24 5.59
N HIS A 62 -10.44 -10.36 4.99
CA HIS A 62 -11.63 -10.42 4.15
C HIS A 62 -12.92 -10.10 4.91
N ARG A 63 -13.06 -10.59 6.15
CA ARG A 63 -14.21 -10.25 7.01
C ARG A 63 -14.24 -8.76 7.36
N LEU A 64 -13.08 -8.16 7.61
CA LEU A 64 -12.93 -6.73 7.84
C LEU A 64 -13.13 -5.88 6.57
N ALA A 65 -12.80 -6.39 5.38
CA ALA A 65 -13.06 -5.70 4.14
C ALA A 65 -14.57 -5.71 3.81
N GLY A 66 -15.24 -6.86 3.98
CA GLY A 66 -16.67 -7.02 3.70
C GLY A 66 -17.60 -6.25 4.64
N ASN A 67 -17.14 -5.93 5.86
CA ASN A 67 -17.92 -5.16 6.82
C ASN A 67 -17.82 -3.63 6.63
N GLY A 68 -17.14 -3.17 5.57
CA GLY A 68 -17.08 -1.76 5.20
C GLY A 68 -16.12 -0.90 6.03
N TRP A 69 -15.16 -1.50 6.75
CA TRP A 69 -14.19 -0.75 7.56
C TRP A 69 -13.40 0.31 6.77
N TYR A 70 -13.20 0.10 5.46
CA TYR A 70 -12.54 1.04 4.56
C TYR A 70 -13.48 2.06 3.86
N HIS A 71 -14.80 1.88 3.93
CA HIS A 71 -15.76 2.81 3.33
C HIS A 71 -16.34 3.78 4.37
N ARG A 72 -15.53 4.75 4.78
CA ARG A 72 -16.07 6.03 5.29
C ARG A 72 -15.32 7.22 4.71
N PRO A 73 -15.86 7.78 3.62
CA PRO A 73 -16.03 9.21 3.53
C PRO A 73 -17.54 9.48 3.59
N SER A 74 -18.05 9.70 4.80
CA SER A 74 -19.39 10.28 4.97
C SER A 74 -19.33 11.77 4.59
N LEU A 75 -19.27 12.03 3.28
CA LEU A 75 -19.52 13.35 2.69
C LEU A 75 -21.02 13.56 2.37
N SER A 76 -21.89 12.72 2.94
CA SER A 76 -23.36 12.89 2.88
C SER A 76 -23.88 14.15 3.59
N HIS A 77 -23.00 14.94 4.23
CA HIS A 77 -23.34 16.24 4.83
C HIS A 77 -23.05 17.46 3.94
N LEU A 78 -22.49 17.29 2.74
CA LEU A 78 -22.27 18.41 1.81
C LEU A 78 -23.27 18.42 0.64
N ARG A 79 -24.54 18.14 0.96
CA ARG A 79 -25.69 18.65 0.20
C ARG A 79 -26.09 20.01 0.78
N GLY A 80 -25.27 21.02 0.51
CA GLY A 80 -25.59 22.43 0.73
C GLY A 80 -25.03 23.24 -0.45
N PRO A 81 -25.70 24.30 -0.93
CA PRO A 81 -25.32 25.06 -2.13
C PRO A 81 -24.08 25.96 -1.93
N ALA A 82 -23.09 25.51 -1.16
CA ALA A 82 -21.88 26.29 -0.85
C ALA A 82 -20.81 26.20 -1.94
N LEU A 83 -20.91 25.27 -2.90
CA LEU A 83 -19.96 25.17 -4.02
C LEU A 83 -20.20 26.21 -5.13
N ALA A 84 -21.32 26.95 -5.10
CA ALA A 84 -21.56 28.03 -6.06
C ALA A 84 -20.73 29.30 -5.76
N ALA A 85 -20.21 29.46 -4.54
CA ALA A 85 -19.52 30.68 -4.13
C ALA A 85 -18.05 30.77 -4.60
N CYS A 86 -17.37 29.63 -4.78
CA CYS A 86 -15.96 29.64 -5.18
C CYS A 86 -15.74 29.96 -6.68
N LEU A 87 -16.73 29.74 -7.55
CA LEU A 87 -16.60 30.02 -8.99
C LEU A 87 -16.82 31.51 -9.33
N LEU A 88 -17.56 32.26 -8.51
CA LEU A 88 -17.80 33.70 -8.71
C LEU A 88 -16.59 34.57 -8.31
N GLY A 89 -15.79 34.15 -7.32
CA GLY A 89 -14.63 34.91 -6.87
C GLY A 89 -13.48 34.98 -7.88
N LEU A 90 -13.26 33.91 -8.66
CA LEU A 90 -12.19 33.87 -9.67
C LEU A 90 -12.50 34.68 -10.93
N ALA A 91 -13.78 34.88 -11.27
CA ALA A 91 -14.18 35.69 -12.43
C ALA A 91 -13.97 37.20 -12.19
N ILE A 92 -14.14 37.67 -10.94
CA ILE A 92 -13.97 39.09 -10.59
C ILE A 92 -12.48 39.45 -10.47
N GLY A 93 -11.65 38.55 -9.93
CA GLY A 93 -10.20 38.78 -9.79
C GLY A 93 -9.44 38.82 -11.13
N GLY A 94 -9.85 38.02 -12.10
CA GLY A 94 -9.20 37.98 -13.42
C GLY A 94 -9.45 39.22 -14.29
N LEU A 95 -10.61 39.87 -14.16
CA LEU A 95 -10.94 41.09 -14.91
C LEU A 95 -10.20 42.33 -14.39
N LEU A 96 -9.81 42.36 -13.12
CA LEU A 96 -9.12 43.49 -12.50
C LEU A 96 -7.61 43.52 -12.78
N TRP A 97 -6.98 42.40 -13.15
CA TRP A 97 -5.55 42.37 -13.49
C TRP A 97 -5.26 42.77 -14.95
N TRP A 98 -6.22 42.64 -15.88
CA TRP A 98 -6.03 42.99 -17.29
C TRP A 98 -6.24 44.50 -17.59
N GLY A 99 -6.66 45.31 -16.61
CA GLY A 99 -7.17 46.68 -16.82
C GLY A 99 -6.36 47.82 -16.19
N ALA A 100 -5.07 47.67 -15.92
CA ALA A 100 -4.21 48.79 -15.50
C ALA A 100 -3.34 49.25 -16.69
N PRO A 101 -3.46 50.52 -17.13
CA PRO A 101 -2.73 51.07 -18.29
C PRO A 101 -1.24 51.31 -18.03
#